data_AF-A0AAV0UQS0-F1
#
_entry.id   AF-A0AAV0UQS0-F1
#
_cell.length_a   1.000
_cell.length_b   1.000
_cell.length_c   1.000
_cell.angle_alpha   90.00
_cell.angle_beta   90.00
_cell.angle_gamma   90.00
#
_symmetry.space_group_name_H-M   'P 1'
#
loop_
_entity.id
_entity.type
_entity.pdbx_description
1 polymer ?
#
loop_
_entity_poly.entity_id
_entity_poly.type
_entity_poly.pdbx_seq_one_letter_code
_entity_poly.pdbx_strand_id
1 'polypeptide(L)'
;MDGECGAVVASFLSLQERRDLRRVSRRWLYTCTWLQSRGSDEGAVQPKNSVWNLRSRAFRHAWTSFIRTESHAFLPHLLELLPSIAITDTMELKRGLCLSTNTGRRPSFTNAHARSGYIQQKINRCGNVPNLLLSEELCDLRSRLFRSNQSECWNVALYGGGPAYDVLGLVFMRDYFRAWDVEFHATIYDNEPGWKGAIDAVKQTLGQLGQRNVSLSFQQCDITLDMCAAENDDVRCSLQSTKLHLFSFVCVENSCLLRDSAYVFLQSLFSQCSDGSYFIFTDSTHRLWPAIFHVANASAPDRFRVSTPFARSCHYALVLEKLPRYSKAAASTYPFYTQAMHKLQEFQRHQRHHLDKLRHDVNDTQHRIKECTRAKLVEHDS
;
A
#
# COMPACT_ATOMS: atom_id res chain seq x y z
N MET A 1 25.08 -5.74 -18.59
CA MET A 1 25.29 -4.27 -18.58
C MET A 1 25.25 -3.83 -17.12
N ASP A 2 26.24 -4.25 -16.34
CA ASP A 2 26.17 -4.28 -14.86
C ASP A 2 27.24 -3.42 -14.19
N GLY A 3 27.99 -2.63 -14.97
CA GLY A 3 29.15 -1.87 -14.49
C GLY A 3 28.80 -0.52 -13.87
N GLU A 4 27.78 0.17 -14.38
CA GLU A 4 27.60 1.59 -14.07
C GLU A 4 26.86 1.86 -12.75
N CYS A 5 25.87 1.03 -12.39
CA CYS A 5 25.18 1.17 -11.10
C CYS A 5 26.07 0.72 -9.92
N GLY A 6 26.96 -0.25 -10.15
CA GLY A 6 27.94 -0.71 -9.15
C GLY A 6 29.09 0.28 -8.90
N ALA A 7 29.52 1.00 -9.93
CA ALA A 7 30.58 2.00 -9.84
C ALA A 7 30.17 3.24 -9.01
N VAL A 8 28.91 3.67 -9.14
CA VAL A 8 28.39 4.83 -8.40
C VAL A 8 28.21 4.53 -6.90
N VAL A 9 27.88 3.29 -6.52
CA VAL A 9 27.83 2.90 -5.10
C VAL A 9 29.24 2.69 -4.54
N ALA A 10 30.17 2.17 -5.34
CA ALA A 10 31.56 1.96 -4.93
C ALA A 10 32.33 3.27 -4.71
N SER A 11 32.01 4.35 -5.43
CA SER A 11 32.72 5.63 -5.29
C SER A 11 32.53 6.32 -3.93
N PHE A 12 31.44 6.02 -3.21
CA PHE A 12 31.20 6.53 -1.85
C PHE A 12 31.75 5.65 -0.73
N LEU A 13 32.35 4.51 -1.07
CA LEU A 13 32.89 3.56 -0.12
C LEU A 13 34.40 3.71 -0.03
N SER A 14 34.91 3.71 1.21
CA SER A 14 36.32 3.58 1.50
C SER A 14 36.88 2.27 0.94
N LEU A 15 38.20 2.22 0.72
CA LEU A 15 38.87 1.03 0.21
C LEU A 15 38.64 -0.20 1.11
N GLN A 16 38.50 0.03 2.42
CA GLN A 16 38.23 -0.99 3.42
C GLN A 16 36.80 -1.55 3.26
N GLU A 17 35.79 -0.68 3.15
CA GLU A 17 34.40 -1.10 2.92
C GLU A 17 34.24 -1.88 1.61
N ARG A 18 34.98 -1.52 0.55
CA ARG A 18 34.99 -2.27 -0.71
C ARG A 18 35.61 -3.65 -0.58
N ARG A 19 36.64 -3.81 0.26
CA ARG A 19 37.30 -5.10 0.53
C ARG A 19 36.41 -6.00 1.39
N ASP A 20 35.73 -5.42 2.37
CA ASP A 20 34.79 -6.15 3.22
C ASP A 20 33.54 -6.59 2.41
N LEU A 21 33.05 -5.74 1.49
CA LEU A 21 32.01 -6.07 0.51
C LEU A 21 32.33 -7.25 -0.42
N ARG A 22 33.61 -7.49 -0.71
CA ARG A 22 34.05 -8.61 -1.54
C ARG A 22 34.25 -9.90 -0.74
N ARG A 23 34.45 -9.78 0.58
CA ARG A 23 34.64 -10.90 1.51
C ARG A 23 33.34 -11.44 2.09
N VAL A 24 32.31 -10.60 2.15
CA VAL A 24 30.98 -10.99 2.63
C VAL A 24 30.12 -11.44 1.45
N SER A 25 29.70 -12.70 1.45
CA SER A 25 28.63 -13.17 0.56
C SER A 25 27.46 -12.18 0.68
N ARG A 26 27.00 -11.57 -0.42
CA ARG A 26 25.85 -10.63 -0.41
C ARG A 26 24.56 -11.22 0.19
N ARG A 27 24.54 -12.55 0.46
CA ARG A 27 23.52 -13.27 1.24
C ARG A 27 23.51 -12.90 2.74
N TRP A 28 24.60 -12.34 3.28
CA TRP A 28 24.75 -11.97 4.70
C TRP A 28 23.99 -10.71 5.11
N LEU A 29 23.57 -9.88 4.14
CA LEU A 29 22.70 -8.72 4.39
C LEU A 29 21.35 -9.13 5.01
N TYR A 30 20.96 -10.40 4.86
CA TYR A 30 19.67 -10.96 5.29
C TYR A 30 19.71 -11.71 6.62
N THR A 31 20.91 -12.01 7.14
CA THR A 31 21.11 -12.62 8.46
C THR A 31 21.47 -11.61 9.55
N CYS A 32 21.55 -10.31 9.21
CA CYS A 32 21.76 -9.26 10.20
C CYS A 32 20.52 -9.12 11.11
N THR A 33 20.57 -9.83 12.23
CA THR A 33 19.81 -9.60 13.47
C THR A 33 19.73 -8.12 13.89
N TRP A 34 20.63 -7.28 13.38
CA TRP A 34 20.73 -5.85 13.63
C TRP A 34 19.71 -4.96 12.89
N LEU A 35 19.01 -5.49 11.88
CA LEU A 35 17.81 -4.86 11.30
C LEU A 35 16.51 -5.36 11.99
N GLN A 36 16.60 -6.26 12.98
CA GLN A 36 15.46 -7.02 13.49
C GLN A 36 14.92 -6.56 14.86
N SER A 37 15.72 -6.02 15.78
CA SER A 37 15.17 -5.47 17.03
C SER A 37 16.26 -4.81 17.84
N ARG A 38 15.89 -3.74 18.55
CA ARG A 38 16.69 -3.06 19.56
C ARG A 38 16.68 -3.89 20.85
N GLY A 39 17.31 -5.06 20.82
CA GLY A 39 17.57 -5.86 22.01
C GLY A 39 18.76 -5.30 22.77
N SER A 40 18.50 -4.36 23.69
CA SER A 40 19.28 -3.97 24.89
C SER A 40 20.79 -3.68 24.85
N ASP A 41 21.55 -3.89 23.77
CA ASP A 41 22.99 -3.56 23.76
C ASP A 41 23.29 -2.34 22.89
N GLU A 42 23.61 -1.22 23.54
CA GLU A 42 23.95 0.08 22.95
C GLU A 42 25.30 0.11 22.18
N GLY A 43 25.90 -1.05 21.88
CA GLY A 43 27.32 -1.14 21.53
C GLY A 43 27.72 -0.97 20.06
N ALA A 44 26.83 -1.15 19.07
CA ALA A 44 27.26 -1.07 17.65
C ALA A 44 26.29 -0.27 16.76
N VAL A 45 26.36 1.05 16.88
CA VAL A 45 25.69 1.96 15.95
C VAL A 45 26.49 2.01 14.65
N GLN A 46 25.95 1.45 13.56
CA GLN A 46 26.48 1.65 12.20
C GLN A 46 26.72 3.15 11.94
N PRO A 47 27.81 3.53 11.25
CA PRO A 47 28.06 4.92 10.89
C PRO A 47 26.85 5.52 10.17
N LYS A 48 26.43 6.74 10.55
CA LYS A 48 25.28 7.44 9.93
C LYS A 48 25.38 7.56 8.39
N ASN A 49 26.59 7.42 7.84
CA ASN A 49 26.90 7.54 6.41
C ASN A 49 26.95 6.19 5.68
N SER A 50 26.76 5.08 6.37
CA SER A 50 26.76 3.74 5.76
C SER A 50 25.59 3.57 4.79
N VAL A 51 25.87 3.13 3.56
CA VAL A 51 24.86 2.71 2.57
C VAL A 51 23.99 1.54 3.06
N TRP A 52 24.33 0.92 4.18
CA TRP A 52 23.62 -0.20 4.79
C TRP A 52 22.62 0.23 5.88
N ASN A 53 22.64 1.51 6.25
CA ASN A 53 21.64 2.08 7.12
C ASN A 53 20.45 2.54 6.25
N LEU A 54 19.27 1.94 6.44
CA LEU A 54 18.03 2.31 5.72
C LEU A 54 17.68 3.80 5.86
N ARG A 55 18.14 4.44 6.94
CA ARG A 55 17.97 5.88 7.21
C ARG A 55 19.02 6.75 6.52
N SER A 56 20.13 6.17 6.04
CA SER A 56 21.18 6.92 5.36
C SER A 56 20.64 7.60 4.11
N ARG A 57 21.23 8.74 3.77
CA ARG A 57 20.90 9.44 2.51
C ARG A 57 21.30 8.60 1.29
N ALA A 58 22.43 7.90 1.39
CA ALA A 58 22.97 7.11 0.30
C ALA A 58 22.09 5.90 -0.04
N PHE A 59 21.64 5.14 0.97
CA PHE A 59 20.68 4.04 0.77
C PHE A 59 19.40 4.55 0.12
N ARG A 60 18.78 5.59 0.71
CA ARG A 60 17.52 6.14 0.19
C ARG A 60 17.64 6.63 -1.25
N HIS A 61 18.77 7.25 -1.61
CA HIS A 61 19.04 7.66 -2.97
C HIS A 61 19.19 6.45 -3.93
N ALA A 62 19.99 5.45 -3.53
CA ALA A 62 20.19 4.24 -4.33
C ALA A 62 18.87 3.50 -4.56
N TRP A 63 18.09 3.30 -3.49
CA TRP A 63 16.77 2.68 -3.54
C TRP A 63 15.78 3.44 -4.42
N THR A 64 15.65 4.77 -4.23
CA THR A 64 14.73 5.60 -5.02
C THR A 64 15.12 5.58 -6.50
N SER A 65 16.42 5.61 -6.79
CA SER A 65 16.93 5.51 -8.16
C SER A 65 16.61 4.16 -8.78
N PHE A 66 16.82 3.07 -8.03
CA PHE A 66 16.51 1.71 -8.46
C PHE A 66 15.04 1.55 -8.81
N ILE A 67 14.11 1.86 -7.88
CA ILE A 67 12.66 1.73 -8.14
C ILE A 67 12.22 2.54 -9.36
N ARG A 68 12.75 3.76 -9.52
CA ARG A 68 12.44 4.59 -10.69
C ARG A 68 12.95 3.95 -11.98
N THR A 69 14.18 3.44 -11.98
CA THR A 69 14.76 2.77 -13.15
C THR A 69 13.97 1.51 -13.53
N GLU A 70 13.68 0.62 -12.58
CA GLU A 70 12.91 -0.60 -12.84
C GLU A 70 11.50 -0.29 -13.33
N SER A 71 10.83 0.69 -12.72
CA SER A 71 9.51 1.15 -13.17
C SER A 71 9.53 1.65 -14.62
N HIS A 72 10.54 2.44 -14.99
CA HIS A 72 10.68 2.98 -16.35
C HIS A 72 11.17 1.94 -17.36
N ALA A 73 11.91 0.91 -16.94
CA ALA A 73 12.33 -0.19 -17.79
C ALA A 73 11.17 -1.16 -18.05
N PHE A 74 10.32 -1.41 -17.06
CA PHE A 74 9.14 -2.28 -17.18
C PHE A 74 8.05 -1.66 -18.07
N LEU A 75 7.85 -0.35 -17.95
CA LEU A 75 6.71 0.33 -18.56
C LEU A 75 6.60 0.19 -20.08
N PRO A 76 7.66 0.33 -20.91
CA PRO A 76 7.56 0.12 -22.36
C PRO A 76 7.02 -1.26 -22.72
N HIS A 77 7.52 -2.33 -22.11
CA HIS A 77 7.05 -3.69 -22.35
C HIS A 77 5.58 -3.89 -21.96
N LEU A 78 5.14 -3.23 -20.88
CA LEU A 78 3.73 -3.25 -20.50
C LEU A 78 2.87 -2.50 -21.52
N LEU A 79 3.31 -1.32 -21.98
CA LEU A 79 2.54 -0.50 -22.93
C LEU A 79 2.42 -1.14 -24.31
N GLU A 80 3.37 -1.97 -24.73
CA GLU A 80 3.29 -2.77 -25.96
C GLU A 80 2.12 -3.77 -25.96
N LEU A 81 1.69 -4.21 -24.76
CA LEU A 81 0.60 -5.16 -24.59
C LEU A 81 -0.75 -4.50 -24.27
N LEU A 82 -0.75 -3.19 -24.02
CA LEU A 82 -1.95 -2.44 -23.68
C LEU A 82 -2.52 -1.70 -24.90
N PRO A 83 -3.82 -1.37 -24.90
CA PRO A 83 -4.39 -0.49 -25.90
C PRO A 83 -3.66 0.87 -25.95
N SER A 84 -3.66 1.50 -27.12
CA SER A 84 -3.06 2.82 -27.31
C SER A 84 -3.64 3.85 -26.35
N ILE A 85 -2.83 4.82 -25.93
CA ILE A 85 -3.24 5.82 -24.95
C ILE A 85 -4.13 6.87 -25.58
N ALA A 86 -5.33 7.07 -25.02
CA ALA A 86 -6.19 8.22 -25.32
C ALA A 86 -5.98 9.31 -24.26
N ILE A 87 -5.23 10.36 -24.60
CA ILE A 87 -4.83 11.41 -23.64
C ILE A 87 -6.05 12.12 -23.04
N THR A 88 -7.04 12.48 -23.87
CA THR A 88 -8.26 13.17 -23.43
C THR A 88 -9.03 12.34 -22.41
N ASP A 89 -9.31 11.07 -22.73
CA ASP A 89 -10.05 10.16 -21.86
C ASP A 89 -9.28 9.86 -20.57
N THR A 90 -7.95 9.77 -20.65
CA THR A 90 -7.07 9.62 -19.48
C THR A 90 -7.21 10.81 -18.52
N MET A 91 -7.28 12.03 -19.07
CA MET A 91 -7.44 13.24 -18.27
C MET A 91 -8.84 13.33 -17.66
N GLU A 92 -9.87 12.88 -18.36
CA GLU A 92 -11.23 12.77 -17.83
C GLU A 92 -11.30 11.76 -16.67
N LEU A 93 -10.76 10.55 -16.84
CA LEU A 93 -10.67 9.54 -15.80
C LEU A 93 -9.98 10.09 -14.54
N LYS A 94 -8.88 10.82 -14.70
CA LYS A 94 -8.16 11.45 -13.58
C LYS A 94 -8.98 12.52 -12.87
N ARG A 95 -9.76 13.33 -13.61
CA ARG A 95 -10.69 14.29 -13.00
C ARG A 95 -11.76 13.57 -12.19
N GLY A 96 -12.30 12.47 -12.74
CA GLY A 96 -13.25 11.59 -12.03
C GLY A 96 -12.70 11.06 -10.71
N LEU A 97 -11.44 10.58 -10.70
CA LEU A 97 -10.75 10.12 -9.49
C LEU A 97 -10.59 11.21 -8.42
N CYS A 98 -10.34 12.47 -8.82
CA CYS A 98 -10.29 13.58 -7.86
C CYS A 98 -11.67 13.87 -7.27
N LEU A 99 -12.73 13.78 -8.09
CA LEU A 99 -14.10 14.04 -7.67
C LEU A 99 -14.69 12.92 -6.81
N SER A 100 -14.28 11.66 -7.01
CA SER A 100 -14.81 10.51 -6.25
C SER A 100 -14.58 10.66 -4.75
N THR A 101 -13.41 11.17 -4.37
CA THR A 101 -13.06 11.41 -2.95
C THR A 101 -13.98 12.41 -2.24
N ASN A 102 -14.66 13.29 -2.98
CA ASN A 102 -15.57 14.29 -2.43
C ASN A 102 -17.05 13.94 -2.63
N THR A 103 -17.38 13.25 -3.72
CA THR A 103 -18.77 12.94 -4.12
C THR A 103 -19.24 11.55 -3.72
N GLY A 104 -18.31 10.65 -3.38
CA GLY A 104 -18.60 9.23 -3.15
C GLY A 104 -18.94 8.45 -4.43
N ARG A 105 -18.92 9.09 -5.61
CA ARG A 105 -19.17 8.42 -6.89
C ARG A 105 -17.90 7.77 -7.40
N ARG A 106 -17.95 6.45 -7.60
CA ARG A 106 -16.83 5.69 -8.18
C ARG A 106 -16.54 6.13 -9.62
N PRO A 107 -15.27 6.35 -10.00
CA PRO A 107 -14.92 6.57 -11.39
C PRO A 107 -15.02 5.26 -12.16
N SER A 108 -15.49 5.31 -13.41
CA SER A 108 -15.53 4.14 -14.27
C SER A 108 -14.17 3.93 -14.92
N PHE A 109 -13.68 2.70 -14.85
CA PHE A 109 -12.46 2.29 -15.53
C PHE A 109 -12.77 1.52 -16.82
N THR A 110 -13.98 1.58 -17.39
CA THR A 110 -14.36 0.78 -18.58
C THR A 110 -13.57 1.11 -19.85
N ASN A 111 -13.16 2.36 -20.05
CA ASN A 111 -12.38 2.78 -21.22
C ASN A 111 -10.93 2.28 -21.15
N ALA A 112 -10.56 1.33 -22.00
CA ALA A 112 -9.25 0.69 -21.97
C ALA A 112 -8.10 1.63 -22.37
N HIS A 113 -8.35 2.57 -23.27
CA HIS A 113 -7.35 3.55 -23.70
C HIS A 113 -7.05 4.57 -22.59
N ALA A 114 -8.07 4.96 -21.81
CA ALA A 114 -7.91 5.79 -20.62
C ALA A 114 -7.12 5.06 -19.53
N ARG A 115 -7.38 3.75 -19.33
CA ARG A 115 -6.63 2.90 -18.39
C ARG A 115 -5.14 2.84 -18.75
N SER A 116 -4.79 2.64 -20.03
CA SER A 116 -3.39 2.62 -20.46
C SER A 116 -2.66 3.92 -20.12
N GLY A 117 -3.29 5.08 -20.35
CA GLY A 117 -2.71 6.37 -19.99
C GLY A 117 -2.60 6.56 -18.48
N TYR A 118 -3.58 6.09 -17.71
CA TYR A 118 -3.49 6.07 -16.25
C TYR A 118 -2.32 5.20 -15.77
N ILE A 119 -2.15 4.02 -16.37
CA ILE A 119 -1.08 3.07 -16.05
C ILE A 119 0.29 3.72 -16.24
N GLN A 120 0.49 4.35 -17.40
CA GLN A 120 1.71 5.09 -17.74
C GLN A 120 2.00 6.19 -16.71
N GLN A 121 1.01 7.01 -16.38
CA GLN A 121 1.19 8.18 -15.52
C GLN A 121 1.34 7.84 -14.04
N LYS A 122 0.95 6.63 -13.62
CA LYS A 122 0.95 6.20 -12.21
C LYS A 122 1.93 5.05 -11.91
N ILE A 123 2.82 4.69 -12.83
CA ILE A 123 3.81 3.63 -12.62
C ILE A 123 4.69 3.85 -11.38
N ASN A 124 4.91 5.11 -10.99
CA ASN A 124 5.66 5.45 -9.79
C ASN A 124 5.01 4.93 -8.49
N ARG A 125 3.73 4.53 -8.53
CA ARG A 125 3.03 3.90 -7.40
C ARG A 125 3.62 2.53 -7.01
N CYS A 126 4.37 1.88 -7.90
CA CYS A 126 5.13 0.66 -7.54
C CYS A 126 6.06 0.86 -6.34
N GLY A 127 6.48 2.10 -6.05
CA GLY A 127 7.30 2.40 -4.88
C GLY A 127 6.57 2.43 -3.54
N ASN A 128 5.23 2.45 -3.51
CA ASN A 128 4.49 2.76 -2.28
C ASN A 128 4.65 1.72 -1.17
N VAL A 129 4.21 0.48 -1.41
CA VAL A 129 4.36 -0.61 -0.45
C VAL A 129 5.84 -0.90 -0.15
N PRO A 130 6.75 -0.98 -1.14
CA PRO A 130 8.17 -1.16 -0.86
C PRO A 130 8.79 -0.07 0.02
N ASN A 131 8.45 1.21 -0.18
CA ASN A 131 8.94 2.29 0.67
C ASN A 131 8.45 2.16 2.11
N LEU A 132 7.22 1.67 2.33
CA LEU A 132 6.71 1.38 3.67
C LEU A 132 7.44 0.22 4.31
N LEU A 133 7.68 -0.85 3.55
CA LEU A 133 8.41 -2.03 4.04
C LEU A 133 9.84 -1.69 4.47
N LEU A 134 10.43 -0.57 4.03
CA LEU A 134 11.73 -0.07 4.49
C LEU A 134 11.68 0.71 5.81
N SER A 135 10.49 0.94 6.38
CA SER A 135 10.34 1.52 7.71
C SER A 135 10.85 0.57 8.81
N GLU A 136 11.10 1.12 10.00
CA GLU A 136 11.55 0.32 11.15
C GLU A 136 10.38 -0.51 11.69
N GLU A 137 9.19 0.09 11.71
CA GLU A 137 7.95 -0.50 12.19
C GLU A 137 7.57 -1.78 11.43
N LEU A 138 8.04 -1.93 10.18
CA LEU A 138 7.79 -3.09 9.32
C LEU A 138 9.02 -4.00 9.14
N CYS A 139 10.02 -3.91 10.03
CA CYS A 139 11.20 -4.77 9.96
C CYS A 139 10.84 -6.26 9.98
N ASP A 140 9.92 -6.66 10.87
CA ASP A 140 9.52 -8.06 11.04
C ASP A 140 8.86 -8.60 9.77
N LEU A 141 7.90 -7.86 9.22
CA LEU A 141 7.21 -8.23 7.99
C LEU A 141 8.19 -8.31 6.82
N ARG A 142 9.05 -7.30 6.63
CA ARG A 142 10.09 -7.30 5.59
C ARG A 142 11.00 -8.52 5.73
N SER A 143 11.44 -8.84 6.95
CA SER A 143 12.29 -9.99 7.22
C SER A 143 11.58 -11.33 6.99
N ARG A 144 10.26 -11.42 7.21
CA ARG A 144 9.48 -12.62 6.86
C ARG A 144 9.29 -12.73 5.35
N LEU A 145 8.99 -11.63 4.66
CA LEU A 145 8.77 -11.60 3.21
C LEU A 145 10.01 -12.05 2.43
N PHE A 146 11.18 -11.57 2.81
CA PHE A 146 12.43 -11.75 2.06
C PHE A 146 13.47 -12.61 2.79
N ARG A 147 13.01 -13.54 3.63
CA ARG A 147 13.90 -14.51 4.28
C ARG A 147 14.48 -15.47 3.24
N SER A 148 15.78 -15.76 3.34
CA SER A 148 16.42 -16.75 2.49
C SER A 148 15.94 -18.17 2.77
N ASN A 149 15.90 -19.00 1.73
CA ASN A 149 15.47 -20.41 1.76
C ASN A 149 14.04 -20.58 2.26
N GLN A 150 13.17 -19.64 1.93
CA GLN A 150 11.75 -19.81 2.21
C GLN A 150 11.14 -20.75 1.16
N SER A 151 10.56 -21.86 1.60
CA SER A 151 9.81 -22.77 0.73
C SER A 151 8.33 -22.38 0.57
N GLU A 152 7.89 -21.35 1.30
CA GLU A 152 6.48 -20.99 1.39
C GLU A 152 6.12 -19.85 0.43
N CYS A 153 5.05 -20.05 -0.33
CA CYS A 153 4.52 -19.01 -1.22
C CYS A 153 3.76 -17.94 -0.41
N TRP A 154 3.97 -16.67 -0.75
CA TRP A 154 3.21 -15.56 -0.18
C TRP A 154 1.94 -15.33 -0.98
N ASN A 155 0.80 -15.75 -0.42
CA ASN A 155 -0.52 -15.39 -0.94
C ASN A 155 -0.87 -13.96 -0.54
N VAL A 156 -1.01 -13.09 -1.55
CA VAL A 156 -1.25 -11.65 -1.41
C VAL A 156 -2.61 -11.30 -2.02
N ALA A 157 -3.47 -10.62 -1.27
CA ALA A 157 -4.74 -10.08 -1.76
C ALA A 157 -4.63 -8.57 -1.91
N LEU A 158 -4.92 -8.03 -3.09
CA LEU A 158 -4.91 -6.60 -3.37
C LEU A 158 -6.35 -6.13 -3.63
N TYR A 159 -6.92 -5.38 -2.70
CA TYR A 159 -8.27 -4.84 -2.83
C TYR A 159 -8.23 -3.45 -3.47
N GLY A 160 -8.97 -3.26 -4.57
CA GLY A 160 -8.79 -2.11 -5.45
C GLY A 160 -7.40 -2.06 -6.07
N GLY A 161 -6.82 -3.24 -6.37
CA GLY A 161 -5.42 -3.35 -6.78
C GLY A 161 -5.09 -2.77 -8.15
N GLY A 162 -6.12 -2.44 -8.96
CA GLY A 162 -5.97 -1.87 -10.29
C GLY A 162 -4.96 -2.66 -11.16
N PRO A 163 -3.90 -2.03 -11.69
CA PRO A 163 -2.92 -2.71 -12.54
C PRO A 163 -1.83 -3.47 -11.76
N ALA A 164 -2.05 -3.81 -10.48
CA ALA A 164 -1.11 -4.57 -9.65
C ALA A 164 0.23 -3.87 -9.31
N TYR A 165 0.23 -2.55 -9.15
CA TYR A 165 1.44 -1.79 -8.81
C TYR A 165 2.15 -2.29 -7.55
N ASP A 166 1.40 -2.66 -6.52
CA ASP A 166 2.01 -3.12 -5.27
C ASP A 166 2.76 -4.44 -5.47
N VAL A 167 2.27 -5.34 -6.33
CA VAL A 167 2.99 -6.58 -6.66
C VAL A 167 4.25 -6.28 -7.45
N LEU A 168 4.19 -5.40 -8.44
CA LEU A 168 5.38 -4.95 -9.17
C LEU A 168 6.43 -4.36 -8.22
N GLY A 169 5.98 -3.55 -7.26
CA GLY A 169 6.83 -3.05 -6.18
C GLY A 169 7.51 -4.15 -5.37
N LEU A 170 6.75 -5.18 -4.96
CA LEU A 170 7.29 -6.33 -4.23
C LEU A 170 8.30 -7.13 -5.06
N VAL A 171 8.06 -7.29 -6.36
CA VAL A 171 8.99 -7.94 -7.30
C VAL A 171 10.28 -7.13 -7.43
N PHE A 172 10.19 -5.81 -7.61
CA PHE A 172 11.39 -4.96 -7.67
C PHE A 172 12.15 -5.00 -6.34
N MET A 173 11.45 -5.00 -5.20
CA MET A 173 12.07 -5.15 -3.89
C MET A 173 12.77 -6.51 -3.73
N ARG A 174 12.15 -7.59 -4.23
CA ARG A 174 12.75 -8.92 -4.29
C ARG A 174 14.05 -8.91 -5.09
N ASP A 175 14.06 -8.27 -6.25
CA ASP A 175 15.22 -8.21 -7.14
C ASP A 175 16.34 -7.36 -6.54
N TYR A 176 15.98 -6.21 -5.95
CA TYR A 176 16.91 -5.38 -5.19
C TYR A 176 17.55 -6.17 -4.05
N PHE A 177 16.75 -6.99 -3.37
CA PHE A 177 17.21 -7.86 -2.29
C PHE A 177 17.80 -9.20 -2.77
N ARG A 178 17.73 -9.53 -4.07
CA ARG A 178 18.18 -10.83 -4.59
C ARG A 178 17.55 -12.02 -3.86
N ALA A 179 16.33 -11.85 -3.36
CA ALA A 179 15.55 -12.88 -2.69
C ALA A 179 14.78 -13.71 -3.73
N TRP A 180 15.48 -14.19 -4.76
CA TRP A 180 14.86 -14.77 -5.96
C TRP A 180 14.07 -16.04 -5.69
N ASP A 181 14.32 -16.70 -4.56
CA ASP A 181 13.57 -17.85 -4.04
C ASP A 181 12.18 -17.48 -3.51
N VAL A 182 11.91 -16.19 -3.26
CA VAL A 182 10.59 -15.73 -2.79
C VAL A 182 9.57 -15.82 -3.91
N GLU A 183 8.51 -16.58 -3.66
CA GLU A 183 7.36 -16.74 -4.52
C GLU A 183 6.18 -15.88 -4.05
N PHE A 184 5.58 -15.14 -4.99
CA PHE A 184 4.36 -14.37 -4.75
C PHE A 184 3.20 -14.96 -5.55
N HIS A 185 2.10 -15.27 -4.88
CA HIS A 185 0.81 -15.53 -5.51
C HIS A 185 -0.13 -14.39 -5.17
N ALA A 186 -0.37 -13.50 -6.12
CA ALA A 186 -1.18 -12.32 -5.89
C ALA A 186 -2.53 -12.40 -6.63
N THR A 187 -3.61 -12.24 -5.86
CA THR A 187 -4.96 -12.06 -6.40
C THR A 187 -5.34 -10.59 -6.30
N ILE A 188 -5.67 -9.98 -7.44
CA ILE A 188 -6.19 -8.63 -7.51
C ILE A 188 -7.70 -8.71 -7.45
N TYR A 189 -8.25 -8.15 -6.39
CA TYR A 189 -9.67 -8.02 -6.12
C TYR A 189 -10.12 -6.61 -6.48
N ASP A 190 -10.97 -6.46 -7.49
CA ASP A 190 -11.46 -5.14 -7.92
C ASP A 190 -12.90 -5.25 -8.42
N ASN A 191 -13.68 -4.18 -8.26
CA ASN A 191 -15.06 -4.14 -8.73
C ASN A 191 -15.13 -3.83 -10.24
N GLU A 192 -14.05 -3.31 -10.82
CA GLU A 192 -13.98 -2.93 -12.24
C GLU A 192 -13.34 -4.05 -13.08
N PRO A 193 -14.12 -4.85 -13.84
CA PRO A 193 -13.60 -5.97 -14.63
C PRO A 193 -12.63 -5.53 -15.73
N GLY A 194 -12.64 -4.24 -16.09
CA GLY A 194 -11.70 -3.66 -17.05
C GLY A 194 -10.22 -3.83 -16.67
N TRP A 195 -9.91 -4.02 -15.38
CA TRP A 195 -8.54 -4.25 -14.93
C TRP A 195 -7.97 -5.60 -15.34
N LYS A 196 -8.80 -6.61 -15.60
CA LYS A 196 -8.34 -7.96 -15.96
C LYS A 196 -7.34 -7.94 -17.11
N GLY A 197 -7.64 -7.22 -18.19
CA GLY A 197 -6.74 -7.11 -19.35
C GLY A 197 -5.40 -6.45 -19.03
N ALA A 198 -5.37 -5.47 -18.11
CA ALA A 198 -4.13 -4.86 -17.67
C ALA A 198 -3.29 -5.80 -16.78
N ILE A 199 -3.96 -6.60 -15.94
CA ILE A 199 -3.30 -7.61 -15.10
C ILE A 199 -2.73 -8.74 -15.96
N ASP A 200 -3.46 -9.18 -16.99
CA ASP A 200 -2.99 -10.15 -17.97
C ASP A 200 -1.73 -9.63 -18.68
N ALA A 201 -1.72 -8.35 -19.09
CA ALA A 201 -0.54 -7.70 -19.67
C ALA A 201 0.65 -7.67 -18.69
N VAL A 202 0.44 -7.28 -17.43
CA VAL A 202 1.49 -7.32 -16.40
C VAL A 202 2.05 -8.72 -16.20
N LYS A 203 1.18 -9.73 -16.14
CA LYS A 203 1.56 -11.15 -16.02
C LYS A 203 2.42 -11.59 -17.19
N GLN A 204 2.04 -11.22 -18.42
CA GLN A 204 2.80 -11.53 -19.62
C GLN A 204 4.17 -10.82 -19.63
N THR A 205 4.22 -9.53 -19.28
CA THR A 205 5.49 -8.79 -19.18
C THR A 205 6.42 -9.40 -18.14
N LEU A 206 5.92 -9.76 -16.95
CA LEU A 206 6.70 -10.47 -15.94
C LEU A 206 7.26 -11.80 -16.48
N GLY A 207 6.43 -12.57 -17.20
CA GLY A 207 6.86 -13.81 -17.85
C GLY A 207 7.98 -13.60 -18.88
N GLN A 208 7.87 -12.57 -19.72
CA GLN A 208 8.89 -12.20 -20.71
C GLN A 208 10.21 -11.77 -20.06
N LEU A 209 10.14 -11.11 -18.90
CA LEU A 209 11.29 -10.72 -18.11
C LEU A 209 11.83 -11.84 -17.20
N GLY A 210 11.32 -13.08 -17.34
CA GLY A 210 11.81 -14.24 -16.62
C GLY A 210 11.39 -14.32 -15.15
N GLN A 211 10.41 -13.53 -14.72
CA GLN A 211 9.92 -13.46 -13.33
C GLN A 211 8.95 -14.61 -13.03
N ARG A 212 9.46 -15.85 -13.03
CA ARG A 212 8.66 -17.08 -12.91
C ARG A 212 8.05 -17.31 -11.52
N ASN A 213 8.63 -16.73 -10.48
CA ASN A 213 8.20 -16.89 -9.08
C ASN A 213 7.12 -15.86 -8.70
N VAL A 214 6.26 -15.52 -9.65
CA VAL A 214 5.16 -14.58 -9.49
C VAL A 214 3.96 -15.10 -10.26
N SER A 215 2.84 -15.28 -9.58
CA SER A 215 1.55 -15.56 -10.22
C SER A 215 0.58 -14.44 -9.91
N LEU A 216 -0.16 -14.03 -10.95
CA LEU A 216 -1.19 -13.00 -10.88
C LEU A 216 -2.52 -13.57 -11.35
N SER A 217 -3.57 -13.25 -10.62
CA SER A 217 -4.97 -13.51 -10.96
C SER A 217 -5.82 -12.27 -10.69
N PHE A 218 -6.95 -12.19 -11.38
CA PHE A 218 -7.97 -11.17 -11.15
C PHE A 218 -9.23 -11.86 -10.68
N GLN A 219 -9.89 -11.27 -9.67
CA GLN A 219 -11.21 -11.66 -9.23
C GLN A 219 -12.05 -10.42 -8.95
N GLN A 220 -13.36 -10.54 -9.19
CA GLN A 220 -14.29 -9.47 -8.85
C GLN A 220 -14.42 -9.38 -7.32
N CYS A 221 -14.56 -8.16 -6.79
CA CYS A 221 -14.77 -7.92 -5.36
C CYS A 221 -15.31 -6.51 -5.14
N ASP A 222 -16.24 -6.35 -4.20
CA ASP A 222 -16.69 -5.05 -3.72
C ASP A 222 -16.51 -4.95 -2.21
N ILE A 223 -15.54 -4.12 -1.79
CA ILE A 223 -15.20 -3.90 -0.38
C ILE A 223 -16.30 -3.16 0.42
N THR A 224 -17.39 -2.76 -0.23
CA THR A 224 -18.53 -2.11 0.44
C THR A 224 -19.63 -3.08 0.80
N LEU A 225 -19.59 -4.31 0.25
CA LEU A 225 -20.50 -5.41 0.53
C LEU A 225 -19.89 -6.37 1.55
N ASP A 226 -20.72 -7.17 2.21
CA ASP A 226 -20.21 -8.21 3.12
C ASP A 226 -19.38 -9.27 2.37
N MET A 227 -18.49 -9.97 3.07
CA MET A 227 -17.73 -11.08 2.48
C MET A 227 -18.58 -12.28 2.04
N CYS A 228 -19.81 -12.40 2.54
CA CYS A 228 -20.77 -13.44 2.15
C CYS A 228 -21.60 -13.04 0.92
N ALA A 229 -21.42 -11.82 0.40
CA ALA A 229 -22.00 -11.43 -0.88
C ALA A 229 -21.35 -12.23 -2.02
N ALA A 230 -22.13 -12.52 -3.07
CA ALA A 230 -21.68 -13.32 -4.21
C ALA A 230 -20.47 -12.69 -4.91
N GLU A 231 -20.41 -11.36 -4.94
CA GLU A 231 -19.30 -10.58 -5.49
C GLU A 231 -17.97 -10.82 -4.75
N ASN A 232 -18.01 -11.34 -3.52
CA ASN A 232 -16.85 -11.52 -2.66
C ASN A 232 -16.53 -13.01 -2.41
N ASP A 233 -17.15 -13.93 -3.15
CA ASP A 233 -16.98 -15.38 -2.96
C ASP A 233 -15.52 -15.83 -3.06
N ASP A 234 -14.76 -15.31 -4.03
CA ASP A 234 -13.35 -15.62 -4.19
C ASP A 234 -12.49 -15.14 -3.01
N VAL A 235 -12.86 -14.02 -2.37
CA VAL A 235 -12.18 -13.55 -1.16
C VAL A 235 -12.40 -14.54 -0.02
N ARG A 236 -13.64 -15.01 0.15
CA ARG A 236 -14.00 -15.99 1.18
C ARG A 236 -13.26 -17.31 0.98
N CYS A 237 -13.14 -17.78 -0.26
CA CYS A 237 -12.44 -19.01 -0.60
C CYS A 237 -10.92 -18.95 -0.35
N SER A 238 -10.28 -17.81 -0.62
CA SER A 238 -8.82 -17.64 -0.46
C SER A 238 -8.40 -17.11 0.91
N LEU A 239 -9.35 -16.69 1.76
CA LEU A 239 -9.06 -15.96 2.99
C LEU A 239 -8.08 -16.67 3.91
N GLN A 240 -8.27 -17.97 4.12
CA GLN A 240 -7.46 -18.73 5.09
C GLN A 240 -6.00 -18.90 4.64
N SER A 241 -5.76 -18.93 3.33
CA SER A 241 -4.42 -19.05 2.78
C SER A 241 -3.74 -17.69 2.57
N THR A 242 -4.50 -16.59 2.57
CA THR A 242 -3.99 -15.23 2.36
C THR A 242 -3.25 -14.70 3.58
N LYS A 243 -2.02 -14.22 3.37
CA LYS A 243 -1.13 -13.74 4.43
C LYS A 243 -0.91 -12.24 4.42
N LEU A 244 -1.04 -11.62 3.26
CA LEU A 244 -0.81 -10.19 3.10
C LEU A 244 -2.00 -9.59 2.34
N HIS A 245 -2.71 -8.71 3.01
CA HIS A 245 -3.85 -7.96 2.49
C HIS A 245 -3.41 -6.52 2.25
N LEU A 246 -3.56 -6.03 1.03
CA LEU A 246 -3.15 -4.69 0.61
C LEU A 246 -4.38 -3.90 0.17
N PHE A 247 -4.55 -2.72 0.75
CA PHE A 247 -5.58 -1.75 0.39
C PHE A 247 -4.88 -0.44 0.02
N SER A 248 -4.75 -0.18 -1.28
CA SER A 248 -3.99 0.97 -1.78
C SER A 248 -4.89 1.95 -2.52
N PHE A 249 -5.15 3.09 -1.93
CA PHE A 249 -6.01 4.18 -2.42
C PHE A 249 -7.51 3.83 -2.53
N VAL A 250 -7.90 2.59 -2.21
CA VAL A 250 -9.28 2.11 -2.38
C VAL A 250 -10.22 2.56 -1.25
N CYS A 251 -9.72 2.68 -0.01
CA CYS A 251 -10.58 2.98 1.14
C CYS A 251 -11.03 4.43 1.12
N VAL A 252 -10.15 5.37 0.75
CA VAL A 252 -10.55 6.78 0.59
C VAL A 252 -11.55 6.98 -0.54
N GLU A 253 -11.37 6.27 -1.66
CA GLU A 253 -12.27 6.31 -2.82
C GLU A 253 -13.68 5.80 -2.48
N ASN A 254 -13.78 4.88 -1.52
CA ASN A 254 -15.03 4.30 -1.06
C ASN A 254 -15.47 4.81 0.33
N SER A 255 -14.90 5.92 0.81
CA SER A 255 -15.04 6.32 2.22
C SER A 255 -16.47 6.56 2.70
N CYS A 256 -17.35 7.10 1.85
CA CYS A 256 -18.77 7.24 2.18
C CYS A 256 -19.45 5.89 2.27
N LEU A 257 -19.34 5.06 1.23
CA LEU A 257 -19.96 3.74 1.17
C LEU A 257 -19.48 2.81 2.29
N LEU A 258 -18.19 2.86 2.63
CA LEU A 258 -17.62 2.11 3.76
C LEU A 258 -18.21 2.55 5.10
N ARG A 259 -18.48 3.84 5.30
CA ARG A 259 -19.15 4.31 6.53
C ARG A 259 -20.62 3.90 6.55
N ASP A 260 -21.31 4.04 5.42
CA ASP A 260 -22.73 3.75 5.30
C ASP A 260 -23.01 2.24 5.49
N SER A 261 -22.10 1.38 5.04
CA SER A 261 -22.13 -0.06 5.32
C SER A 261 -21.47 -0.47 6.64
N ALA A 262 -21.14 0.50 7.50
CA ALA A 262 -20.44 0.29 8.77
C ALA A 262 -19.16 -0.56 8.66
N TYR A 263 -18.48 -0.52 7.51
CA TYR A 263 -17.29 -1.32 7.21
C TYR A 263 -17.52 -2.84 7.27
N VAL A 264 -18.72 -3.30 6.90
CA VAL A 264 -19.14 -4.71 6.99
C VAL A 264 -18.13 -5.69 6.37
N PHE A 265 -17.56 -5.35 5.21
CA PHE A 265 -16.50 -6.14 4.58
C PHE A 265 -15.29 -6.35 5.50
N LEU A 266 -14.78 -5.27 6.10
CA LEU A 266 -13.62 -5.32 6.98
C LEU A 266 -13.93 -6.02 8.30
N GLN A 267 -15.15 -5.88 8.83
CA GLN A 267 -15.60 -6.63 10.01
C GLN A 267 -15.50 -8.14 9.77
N SER A 268 -16.06 -8.60 8.65
CA SER A 268 -16.03 -10.00 8.21
C SER A 268 -14.60 -10.47 7.91
N LEU A 269 -13.79 -9.63 7.24
CA LEU A 269 -12.41 -9.94 6.92
C LEU A 269 -11.55 -10.13 8.17
N PHE A 270 -11.61 -9.20 9.12
CA PHE A 270 -10.80 -9.27 10.34
C PHE A 270 -11.23 -10.39 11.28
N SER A 271 -12.53 -10.71 11.34
CA SER A 271 -13.03 -11.80 12.18
C SER A 271 -12.58 -13.17 11.65
N GLN A 272 -12.58 -13.36 10.34
CA GLN A 272 -12.36 -14.65 9.70
C GLN A 272 -10.92 -14.89 9.18
N CYS A 273 -10.09 -13.85 9.01
CA CYS A 273 -8.73 -14.02 8.49
C CYS A 273 -7.85 -14.89 9.40
N SER A 274 -6.81 -15.48 8.81
CA SER A 274 -5.85 -16.30 9.53
C SER A 274 -5.03 -15.48 10.53
N ASP A 275 -4.64 -16.15 11.63
CA ASP A 275 -3.65 -15.61 12.53
C ASP A 275 -2.30 -15.45 11.80
N GLY A 276 -1.58 -14.38 12.09
CA GLY A 276 -0.34 -14.01 11.40
C GLY A 276 -0.53 -13.22 10.10
N SER A 277 -1.77 -13.00 9.65
CA SER A 277 -2.05 -12.18 8.47
C SER A 277 -1.76 -10.70 8.73
N TYR A 278 -1.21 -10.05 7.70
CA TYR A 278 -0.90 -8.62 7.68
C TYR A 278 -1.88 -7.86 6.80
N PHE A 279 -2.25 -6.66 7.24
CA PHE A 279 -3.07 -5.72 6.50
C PHE A 279 -2.30 -4.41 6.36
N ILE A 280 -2.12 -3.92 5.14
CA ILE A 280 -1.50 -2.62 4.86
C ILE A 280 -2.51 -1.74 4.14
N PHE A 281 -2.87 -0.63 4.77
CA PHE A 281 -3.71 0.41 4.18
C PHE A 281 -2.85 1.62 3.82
N THR A 282 -2.88 1.99 2.55
CA THR A 282 -2.27 3.21 2.01
C THR A 282 -3.34 4.01 1.29
N ASP A 283 -3.33 5.33 1.41
CA ASP A 283 -4.40 6.19 0.89
C ASP A 283 -3.87 7.63 0.84
N SER A 284 -4.62 8.54 0.21
CA SER A 284 -4.23 9.95 0.11
C SER A 284 -4.36 10.72 1.44
N THR A 285 -5.03 10.17 2.46
CA THR A 285 -5.28 10.86 3.73
C THR A 285 -5.56 9.91 4.89
N HIS A 286 -4.91 10.10 6.04
CA HIS A 286 -5.00 9.21 7.22
C HIS A 286 -6.34 9.20 7.98
N ARG A 287 -7.39 9.83 7.45
CA ARG A 287 -8.65 10.09 8.15
C ARG A 287 -9.45 8.84 8.47
N LEU A 288 -9.27 7.75 7.74
CA LEU A 288 -10.03 6.51 7.97
C LEU A 288 -9.37 5.58 8.99
N TRP A 289 -8.11 5.84 9.38
CA TRP A 289 -7.31 4.86 10.11
C TRP A 289 -7.89 4.58 11.50
N PRO A 290 -8.40 5.60 12.24
CA PRO A 290 -9.04 5.34 13.53
C PRO A 290 -10.27 4.44 13.40
N ALA A 291 -11.10 4.64 12.36
CA ALA A 291 -12.29 3.83 12.15
C ALA A 291 -11.94 2.39 11.74
N ILE A 292 -10.98 2.21 10.82
CA ILE A 292 -10.52 0.89 10.39
C ILE A 292 -9.89 0.13 11.57
N PHE A 293 -9.05 0.78 12.39
CA PHE A 293 -8.48 0.16 13.58
C PHE A 293 -9.55 -0.19 14.62
N HIS A 294 -10.55 0.67 14.82
CA HIS A 294 -11.67 0.38 15.71
C HIS A 294 -12.43 -0.87 15.28
N VAL A 295 -12.70 -1.02 13.98
CA VAL A 295 -13.34 -2.21 13.40
C VAL A 295 -12.48 -3.46 13.64
N ALA A 296 -11.17 -3.40 13.39
CA ALA A 296 -10.26 -4.52 13.67
C ALA A 296 -10.26 -4.92 15.15
N ASN A 297 -10.15 -3.95 16.06
CA ASN A 297 -10.12 -4.20 17.50
C ASN A 297 -11.49 -4.66 18.04
N ALA A 298 -12.61 -4.26 17.43
CA ALA A 298 -13.92 -4.79 17.76
C ALA A 298 -14.06 -6.27 17.33
N SER A 299 -13.55 -6.62 16.14
CA SER A 299 -13.59 -8.01 15.63
C SER A 299 -12.68 -8.96 16.41
N ALA A 300 -11.53 -8.49 16.91
CA ALA A 300 -10.64 -9.28 17.76
C ALA A 300 -9.94 -8.38 18.79
N PRO A 301 -10.54 -8.20 19.99
CA PRO A 301 -10.02 -7.30 21.02
C PRO A 301 -8.56 -7.58 21.39
N ASP A 302 -7.72 -6.55 21.25
CA ASP A 302 -6.30 -6.58 21.60
C ASP A 302 -5.51 -7.73 20.94
N ARG A 303 -5.96 -8.15 19.75
CA ARG A 303 -5.29 -9.15 18.90
C ARG A 303 -4.69 -8.57 17.63
N PHE A 304 -4.89 -7.29 17.35
CA PHE A 304 -4.25 -6.62 16.21
C PHE A 304 -3.10 -5.74 16.68
N ARG A 305 -1.86 -6.17 16.43
CA ARG A 305 -0.69 -5.28 16.54
C ARG A 305 -0.85 -4.18 15.50
N VAL A 306 -0.65 -2.94 15.90
CA VAL A 306 -0.85 -1.75 15.05
C VAL A 306 0.43 -0.93 14.93
N SER A 307 0.70 -0.49 13.70
CA SER A 307 1.77 0.44 13.37
C SER A 307 1.25 1.51 12.41
N THR A 308 1.79 2.72 12.48
CA THR A 308 1.45 3.82 11.55
C THR A 308 2.70 4.38 10.86
N PRO A 309 3.41 3.57 10.06
CA PRO A 309 4.66 4.00 9.43
C PRO A 309 4.40 5.15 8.45
N PHE A 310 5.43 5.97 8.26
CA PHE A 310 5.42 7.05 7.28
C PHE A 310 6.42 6.77 6.15
N ALA A 311 5.95 6.84 4.91
CA ALA A 311 6.79 6.83 3.72
C ALA A 311 6.45 8.03 2.83
N ARG A 312 7.47 8.70 2.28
CA ARG A 312 7.27 9.93 1.48
C ARG A 312 6.34 9.74 0.28
N SER A 313 6.24 8.53 -0.27
CA SER A 313 5.44 8.27 -1.47
C SER A 313 3.96 8.01 -1.21
N CYS A 314 3.58 7.60 0.01
CA CYS A 314 2.19 7.27 0.37
C CYS A 314 1.75 7.87 1.72
N HIS A 315 2.50 8.83 2.25
CA HIS A 315 2.28 9.46 3.55
C HIS A 315 2.26 8.43 4.70
N TYR A 316 1.25 8.50 5.57
CA TYR A 316 1.05 7.55 6.66
C TYR A 316 0.25 6.36 6.17
N ALA A 317 0.69 5.15 6.52
CA ALA A 317 -0.08 3.93 6.35
C ALA A 317 -0.69 3.49 7.69
N LEU A 318 -1.73 2.65 7.64
CA LEU A 318 -2.15 1.83 8.76
C LEU A 318 -1.67 0.41 8.47
N VAL A 319 -0.92 -0.18 9.40
CA VAL A 319 -0.51 -1.58 9.29
C VAL A 319 -1.02 -2.35 10.50
N LEU A 320 -1.71 -3.45 10.24
CA LEU A 320 -2.24 -4.35 11.24
C LEU A 320 -1.65 -5.75 11.05
N GLU A 321 -1.19 -6.37 12.12
CA GLU A 321 -0.83 -7.81 12.16
C GLU A 321 -1.81 -8.50 13.10
N LYS A 322 -2.54 -9.51 12.61
CA LYS A 322 -3.38 -10.34 13.47
C LYS A 322 -2.48 -11.30 14.24
N LEU A 323 -2.46 -11.17 15.56
CA LEU A 323 -1.65 -12.02 16.42
C LEU A 323 -2.33 -13.38 16.63
N PRO A 324 -1.57 -14.46 16.81
CA PRO A 324 -2.12 -15.75 17.17
C PRO A 324 -3.02 -15.69 18.40
N ARG A 325 -4.17 -16.37 18.35
CA ARG A 325 -5.11 -16.47 19.50
C ARG A 325 -4.42 -17.00 20.76
N TYR A 326 -3.47 -17.91 20.60
CA TYR A 326 -2.70 -18.52 21.69
C TYR A 326 -1.49 -17.69 22.14
N SER A 327 -1.25 -16.51 21.53
CA SER A 327 -0.18 -15.62 21.96
C SER A 327 -0.47 -15.11 23.37
N LYS A 328 0.48 -15.36 24.30
CA LYS A 328 0.42 -14.85 25.67
C LYS A 328 0.50 -13.32 25.73
N ALA A 329 1.17 -12.72 24.74
CA ALA A 329 1.34 -11.27 24.67
C ALA A 329 0.12 -10.62 24.00
N ALA A 330 -0.42 -9.61 24.65
CA ALA A 330 -1.42 -8.69 24.11
C ALA A 330 -0.83 -7.79 23.03
N ALA A 331 -1.62 -7.40 22.02
CA ALA A 331 -1.16 -6.49 20.97
C ALA A 331 -0.60 -5.18 21.54
N SER A 332 -1.22 -4.68 22.60
CA SER A 332 -0.80 -3.49 23.35
C SER A 332 0.61 -3.55 23.94
N THR A 333 1.20 -4.75 24.09
CA THR A 333 2.55 -4.92 24.63
C THR A 333 3.66 -4.87 23.58
N TYR A 334 3.32 -4.85 22.28
CA TYR A 334 4.30 -4.85 21.21
C TYR A 334 4.91 -3.47 20.97
N PRO A 335 6.16 -3.39 20.46
CA PRO A 335 6.79 -2.14 20.07
C PRO A 335 5.92 -1.33 19.11
N PHE A 336 6.07 0.00 19.18
CA PHE A 336 5.33 1.00 18.39
C PHE A 336 3.83 1.12 18.67
N TYR A 337 3.21 0.22 19.45
CA TYR A 337 1.77 0.28 19.74
C TYR A 337 1.36 1.63 20.36
N THR A 338 2.02 2.05 21.44
CA THR A 338 1.72 3.33 22.12
C THR A 338 1.86 4.53 21.17
N GLN A 339 2.91 4.52 20.33
CA GLN A 339 3.13 5.57 19.33
C GLN A 339 2.04 5.57 18.26
N ALA A 340 1.64 4.39 17.78
CA ALA A 340 0.56 4.23 16.81
C ALA A 340 -0.79 4.68 17.40
N MET A 341 -1.09 4.37 18.66
CA MET A 341 -2.31 4.84 19.33
C MET A 341 -2.34 6.36 19.47
N HIS A 342 -1.21 6.99 19.83
CA HIS A 342 -1.11 8.44 19.88
C HIS A 342 -1.35 9.07 18.49
N LYS A 343 -0.76 8.49 17.43
CA LYS A 343 -0.99 8.90 16.03
C LYS A 343 -2.46 8.76 15.63
N LEU A 344 -3.10 7.65 15.97
CA LEU A 344 -4.53 7.43 15.67
C LEU A 344 -5.41 8.47 16.37
N GLN A 345 -5.08 8.86 17.61
CA GLN A 345 -5.77 9.95 18.31
C GLN A 345 -5.56 11.32 17.64
N GLU A 346 -4.34 11.62 17.17
CA GLU A 346 -4.07 12.81 16.35
C GLU A 346 -4.90 12.81 15.07
N PHE A 347 -4.94 11.68 14.36
CA PHE A 347 -5.72 11.51 13.14
C PHE A 347 -7.21 11.70 13.38
N GLN A 348 -7.74 11.16 14.48
CA GLN A 348 -9.13 11.34 14.87
C GLN A 348 -9.45 12.81 15.19
N ARG A 349 -8.57 13.53 15.89
CA ARG A 349 -8.72 14.97 16.15
C ARG A 349 -8.74 15.77 14.85
N HIS A 350 -7.81 15.48 13.94
CA HIS A 350 -7.76 16.13 12.63
C HIS A 350 -9.02 15.84 11.80
N GLN A 351 -9.53 14.62 11.82
CA GLN A 351 -10.77 14.25 11.15
C GLN A 351 -11.97 15.02 11.72
N ARG A 352 -12.12 15.10 13.05
CA ARG A 352 -13.20 15.87 13.69
C ARG A 352 -13.17 17.34 13.30
N HIS A 353 -12.00 17.98 13.43
CA HIS A 353 -11.83 19.38 13.01
C HIS A 353 -12.23 19.57 11.53
N HIS A 354 -11.85 18.67 10.64
CA HIS A 354 -12.22 18.78 9.23
C HIS A 354 -13.74 18.68 9.01
N LEU A 355 -14.40 17.74 9.70
CA LEU A 355 -15.86 17.59 9.63
C LEU A 355 -16.58 18.81 10.22
N ASP A 356 -16.08 19.37 11.32
CA ASP A 356 -16.63 20.58 11.92
C ASP A 356 -16.51 21.77 10.97
N LYS A 357 -15.36 21.94 10.31
CA LYS A 357 -15.16 22.98 9.30
C LYS A 357 -16.13 22.83 8.12
N LEU A 358 -16.27 21.62 7.58
CA LEU A 358 -17.23 21.35 6.50
C LEU A 358 -18.68 21.67 6.91
N ARG A 359 -19.07 21.36 8.15
CA ARG A 359 -20.41 21.70 8.67
C ARG A 359 -20.63 23.21 8.75
N HIS A 360 -19.63 23.96 9.20
CA HIS A 360 -19.69 25.42 9.21
C HIS A 360 -19.80 25.99 7.80
N ASP A 361 -18.98 25.53 6.85
CA ASP A 361 -19.00 26.00 5.47
C ASP A 361 -20.36 25.72 4.77
N VAL A 362 -20.98 24.56 5.05
CA VAL A 362 -22.31 24.22 4.52
C VAL A 362 -23.39 25.12 5.14
N ASN A 363 -23.34 25.35 6.46
CA ASN A 363 -24.30 26.21 7.15
C ASN A 363 -24.20 27.67 6.67
N ASP A 364 -22.98 28.18 6.49
CA ASP A 364 -22.73 29.53 5.95
C ASP A 364 -23.22 29.67 4.52
N THR A 365 -23.01 28.63 3.69
CA THR A 365 -23.51 28.60 2.31
C THR A 365 -25.04 28.60 2.27
N GLN A 366 -25.69 27.78 3.12
CA GLN A 366 -27.14 27.76 3.24
C GLN A 366 -27.71 29.08 3.77
N HIS A 367 -27.01 29.74 4.71
CA HIS A 367 -27.39 31.05 5.22
C HIS A 367 -27.36 32.11 4.12
N ARG A 368 -26.25 32.18 3.37
CA ARG A 368 -26.10 33.11 2.24
C ARG A 368 -27.13 32.89 1.13
N ILE A 369 -27.46 31.63 0.83
CA ILE A 369 -28.53 31.31 -0.13
C ILE A 369 -29.87 31.86 0.39
N LYS A 370 -30.22 31.59 1.66
CA LYS A 370 -31.47 32.09 2.26
C LYS A 370 -31.55 33.62 2.29
N GLU A 371 -30.45 34.31 2.62
CA GLU A 371 -30.38 35.78 2.59
C GLU A 371 -30.57 36.34 1.17
N CYS A 372 -29.93 35.72 0.17
CA CYS A 372 -30.05 36.12 -1.23
C CYS A 372 -31.45 35.85 -1.80
N THR A 373 -32.09 34.74 -1.41
CA THR A 373 -33.50 34.46 -1.78
C THR A 373 -34.46 35.44 -1.10
N ARG A 374 -34.20 35.82 0.16
CA ARG A 374 -35.03 36.79 0.89
C ARG A 374 -34.91 38.20 0.30
N ALA A 375 -33.71 38.62 -0.11
CA ALA A 375 -33.51 39.91 -0.77
C ALA A 375 -34.26 40.00 -2.12
N LYS A 376 -34.27 38.93 -2.91
CA LYS A 376 -35.00 38.86 -4.19
C LYS A 376 -36.52 38.85 -4.05
N LEU A 377 -37.05 38.40 -2.91
CA LEU A 377 -38.50 38.43 -2.65
C LEU A 377 -38.98 39.83 -2.25
N VAL A 378 -38.13 40.64 -1.59
CA VAL A 378 -38.46 42.01 -1.20
C VAL A 378 -38.47 42.97 -2.40
N GLU A 379 -37.65 42.74 -3.42
CA GLU A 379 -37.65 43.53 -4.67
C GLU A 379 -38.87 43.28 -5.57
N HIS A 380 -39.63 42.21 -5.34
CA HIS A 380 -40.84 41.90 -6.12
C HIS A 380 -42.16 42.43 -5.49
N ASP A 381 -42.11 42.83 -4.22
CA ASP A 381 -43.24 43.42 -3.48
C ASP A 381 -43.13 44.96 -3.36
N SER A 382 -42.17 45.58 -4.06
CA SER A 382 -41.98 47.03 -4.21
C SER A 382 -42.37 47.47 -5.61
#